data_AF-A0A1Z4BQG0-F1
#
_entry.id   AF-A0A1Z4BQG0-F1
#
_cell.length_a   1.000
_cell.length_b   1.000
_cell.length_c   1.000
_cell.angle_alpha   90.00
_cell.angle_beta   90.00
_cell.angle_gamma   90.00
#
_symmetry.space_group_name_H-M   'P 1'
#
loop_
_entity.id
_entity.type
_entity.pdbx_description
1 polymer ?
#
loop_
_entity_poly.entity_id
_entity_poly.type
_entity_poly.pdbx_seq_one_letter_code
_entity_poly.pdbx_strand_id
1 'polypeptide(L)'
;MKTLLITLNFLWVGILSAQDLIGAKWEINNILGDNVNKEDFYILTKPENPDWSYGDHLQLSTDGNFKSWYSAPCGNDCFTTFYGTYKKISEEYISFHIQKVEHSGYCRDEGEVKKNKTNTYYVYKKSESEIYLLKTTGDHSKDLQKVTYAKVLANYFKIILNKNYSSLGNITLPSKLTWQQRADNYASQYLKLTNYEICITGSNDFFISVHLVKDLDKNTYYYIVERPLKEGYGLFHYTEAQVKEFKDYYEKHYSKRN
;
A
#
# COMPACT_ATOMS: atom_id res chain seq x y z
N MET A 1 -50.49 4.89 20.97
CA MET A 1 -49.62 4.01 20.16
C MET A 1 -48.56 4.87 19.48
N LYS A 2 -47.33 4.86 20.01
CA LYS A 2 -46.17 5.49 19.34
C LYS A 2 -45.37 4.35 18.72
N THR A 3 -45.49 4.20 17.41
CA THR A 3 -44.74 3.22 16.63
C THR A 3 -43.30 3.70 16.55
N LEU A 4 -42.40 3.03 17.25
CA LEU A 4 -40.96 3.28 17.20
C LEU A 4 -40.44 2.74 15.86
N LEU A 5 -40.14 3.64 14.93
CA LEU A 5 -39.44 3.31 13.67
C LEU A 5 -37.98 3.01 14.01
N ILE A 6 -37.65 1.72 14.12
CA ILE A 6 -36.26 1.26 14.16
C ILE A 6 -35.74 1.37 12.72
N THR A 7 -34.95 2.40 12.45
CA THR A 7 -34.15 2.49 11.22
C THR A 7 -33.06 1.43 11.31
N LEU A 8 -33.29 0.30 10.64
CA LEU A 8 -32.28 -0.71 10.36
C LEU A 8 -31.26 -0.09 9.40
N ASN A 9 -30.20 0.50 9.95
CA ASN A 9 -29.01 0.83 9.18
C ASN A 9 -28.47 -0.50 8.65
N PHE A 10 -28.73 -0.79 7.38
CA PHE A 10 -27.99 -1.79 6.63
C PHE A 10 -26.52 -1.36 6.66
N LEU A 11 -25.78 -1.92 7.62
CA LEU A 11 -24.33 -1.94 7.61
C LEU A 11 -23.93 -2.39 6.22
N TRP A 12 -23.31 -1.49 5.47
CA TRP A 12 -22.67 -1.81 4.21
C TRP A 12 -21.47 -2.69 4.58
N VAL A 13 -21.74 -3.97 4.84
CA VAL A 13 -20.72 -4.98 5.08
C VAL A 13 -19.95 -5.03 3.77
N GLY A 14 -18.75 -4.44 3.77
CA GLY A 14 -17.79 -4.72 2.71
C GLY A 14 -17.75 -6.23 2.54
N ILE A 15 -17.75 -6.73 1.31
CA ILE A 15 -17.80 -8.17 1.07
C ILE A 15 -16.45 -8.75 1.48
N LEU A 16 -16.26 -9.09 2.75
CA LEU A 16 -14.98 -9.56 3.27
C LEU A 16 -14.76 -10.98 2.79
N SER A 17 -13.68 -11.20 2.05
CA SER A 17 -13.34 -12.52 1.53
C SER A 17 -11.83 -12.63 1.31
N ALA A 18 -11.10 -12.96 2.37
CA ALA A 18 -9.73 -13.48 2.26
C ALA A 18 -9.67 -14.72 1.34
N GLN A 19 -10.80 -15.39 1.11
CA GLN A 19 -10.93 -16.48 0.15
C GLN A 19 -10.63 -16.04 -1.29
N ASP A 20 -10.97 -14.81 -1.67
CA ASP A 20 -10.81 -14.31 -3.04
C ASP A 20 -9.32 -14.19 -3.45
N LEU A 21 -8.42 -14.17 -2.47
CA LEU A 21 -6.98 -14.15 -2.71
C LEU A 21 -6.44 -15.52 -3.15
N ILE A 22 -7.09 -16.61 -2.75
CA ILE A 22 -6.58 -17.98 -2.87
C ILE A 22 -6.82 -18.52 -4.28
N GLY A 23 -5.77 -19.06 -4.89
CA GLY A 23 -5.79 -19.60 -6.25
C GLY A 23 -5.76 -18.53 -7.34
N ALA A 24 -5.64 -17.25 -6.97
CA ALA A 24 -5.62 -16.13 -7.90
C ALA A 24 -4.23 -15.47 -7.96
N LYS A 25 -3.92 -14.89 -9.12
CA LYS A 25 -2.79 -13.98 -9.32
C LYS A 25 -3.31 -12.55 -9.31
N TRP A 26 -2.62 -11.70 -8.56
CA TRP A 26 -2.93 -10.29 -8.39
C TRP A 26 -1.73 -9.47 -8.81
N GLU A 27 -1.97 -8.34 -9.47
CA GLU A 27 -1.01 -7.24 -9.46
C GLU A 27 -1.05 -6.60 -8.09
N ILE A 28 0.11 -6.22 -7.56
CA ILE A 28 0.25 -5.57 -6.26
C ILE A 28 1.04 -4.29 -6.43
N ASN A 29 0.78 -3.28 -5.61
CA ASN A 29 1.53 -2.01 -5.69
C ASN A 29 2.98 -2.12 -5.21
N ASN A 30 3.31 -3.09 -4.35
CA ASN A 30 4.69 -3.39 -4.00
C ASN A 30 4.85 -4.86 -3.64
N ILE A 31 6.05 -5.43 -3.86
CA ILE A 31 6.37 -6.81 -3.51
C ILE A 31 6.11 -7.06 -2.02
N LEU A 32 5.22 -8.02 -1.73
CA LEU A 32 4.95 -8.46 -0.37
C LEU A 32 6.18 -9.17 0.20
N GLY A 33 6.80 -8.54 1.19
CA GLY A 33 7.96 -9.09 1.89
C GLY A 33 9.23 -8.23 1.77
N ASP A 34 9.29 -7.32 0.81
CA ASP A 34 10.49 -6.51 0.55
C ASP A 34 10.78 -5.53 1.70
N ASN A 35 9.80 -4.70 2.07
CA ASN A 35 9.93 -3.79 3.21
C ASN A 35 8.78 -3.92 4.21
N VAL A 36 8.73 -5.10 4.82
CA VAL A 36 7.83 -5.51 5.92
C VAL A 36 7.73 -4.57 7.13
N ASN A 37 8.68 -3.65 7.30
CA ASN A 37 8.68 -2.65 8.38
C ASN A 37 8.20 -1.27 7.91
N LYS A 38 8.03 -1.08 6.60
CA LYS A 38 7.69 0.19 5.97
C LYS A 38 6.23 0.28 5.53
N GLU A 39 5.71 -0.79 4.94
CA GLU A 39 4.35 -0.79 4.39
C GLU A 39 3.30 -1.25 5.39
N ASP A 40 2.25 -0.43 5.48
CA ASP A 40 1.02 -0.76 6.19
C ASP A 40 -0.11 -1.14 5.23
N PHE A 41 0.06 -0.88 3.93
CA PHE A 41 -1.01 -0.95 2.94
C PHE A 41 -0.53 -1.47 1.57
N TYR A 42 -1.13 -2.58 1.16
CA TYR A 42 -1.05 -3.08 -0.21
C TYR A 42 -2.40 -2.95 -0.92
N ILE A 43 -2.34 -2.55 -2.18
CA ILE A 43 -3.43 -2.52 -3.15
C ILE A 43 -3.20 -3.66 -4.13
N LEU A 44 -4.15 -4.58 -4.19
CA LEU A 44 -4.14 -5.70 -5.12
C LEU A 44 -5.20 -5.44 -6.18
N THR A 45 -4.83 -5.54 -7.45
CA THR A 45 -5.73 -5.42 -8.59
C THR A 45 -5.70 -6.70 -9.43
N LYS A 46 -6.86 -7.10 -9.96
CA LYS A 46 -6.89 -8.19 -10.92
C LYS A 46 -6.12 -7.76 -12.17
N PRO A 47 -5.14 -8.55 -12.64
CA PRO A 47 -4.45 -8.24 -13.89
C PRO A 47 -5.43 -8.27 -15.06
N GLU A 48 -5.27 -7.35 -16.01
CA GLU A 48 -6.04 -7.37 -17.25
C GLU A 48 -5.78 -8.66 -18.05
N ASN A 49 -4.53 -9.14 -18.01
CA ASN A 49 -4.13 -10.43 -18.54
C ASN A 49 -3.38 -11.24 -17.47
N PRO A 50 -4.01 -12.27 -16.85
CA PRO A 50 -3.39 -13.08 -15.81
C PRO A 50 -2.11 -13.79 -16.27
N ASP A 51 -2.06 -14.19 -17.54
CA ASP A 51 -0.92 -14.93 -18.09
C ASP A 51 0.30 -14.02 -18.31
N TRP A 52 0.06 -12.72 -18.53
CA TRP A 52 1.10 -11.79 -18.91
C TRP A 52 0.82 -10.36 -18.44
N SER A 53 1.50 -9.95 -17.38
CA SER A 53 1.54 -8.58 -16.91
C SER A 53 2.93 -8.27 -16.31
N TYR A 54 3.36 -7.01 -16.44
CA TYR A 54 4.61 -6.49 -15.88
C TYR A 54 4.36 -5.78 -14.54
N GLY A 55 5.44 -5.52 -13.80
CA GLY A 55 5.41 -4.98 -12.46
C GLY A 55 5.36 -6.08 -11.41
N ASP A 56 4.83 -5.70 -10.25
CA ASP A 56 4.75 -6.55 -9.07
C ASP A 56 3.50 -7.43 -9.03
N HIS A 57 3.71 -8.65 -8.56
CA HIS A 57 2.67 -9.69 -8.47
C HIS A 57 2.62 -10.31 -7.09
N LEU A 58 1.45 -10.83 -6.75
CA LEU A 58 1.21 -11.72 -5.63
C LEU A 58 0.32 -12.88 -6.08
N GLN A 59 0.74 -14.11 -5.79
CA GLN A 59 -0.04 -15.31 -6.06
C GLN A 59 -0.07 -16.18 -4.80
N LEU A 60 -1.27 -16.63 -4.43
CA LEU A 60 -1.48 -17.61 -3.38
C LEU A 60 -1.96 -18.90 -4.05
N SER A 61 -1.22 -19.99 -3.92
CA SER A 61 -1.61 -21.29 -4.45
C SER A 61 -2.51 -22.04 -3.47
N THR A 62 -3.36 -22.93 -3.97
CA THR A 62 -4.35 -23.67 -3.16
C THR A 62 -3.73 -24.63 -2.14
N ASP A 63 -2.43 -24.89 -2.24
CA ASP A 63 -1.64 -25.73 -1.32
C ASP A 63 -1.08 -24.97 -0.11
N GLY A 64 -1.40 -23.67 0.04
CA GLY A 64 -0.96 -22.86 1.18
C GLY A 64 0.37 -22.15 0.97
N ASN A 65 0.96 -22.20 -0.22
CA ASN A 65 2.15 -21.42 -0.58
C ASN A 65 1.79 -20.07 -1.19
N PHE A 66 2.68 -19.09 -1.08
CA PHE A 66 2.58 -17.85 -1.85
C PHE A 66 3.92 -17.50 -2.50
N LYS A 67 3.81 -16.73 -3.58
CA LYS A 67 4.93 -16.07 -4.23
C LYS A 67 4.55 -14.61 -4.46
N SER A 68 5.45 -13.69 -4.14
CA SER A 68 5.35 -12.29 -4.55
C SER A 68 6.61 -11.90 -5.31
N TRP A 69 6.47 -11.35 -6.50
CA TRP A 69 7.60 -11.16 -7.40
C TRP A 69 7.44 -9.97 -8.31
N TYR A 70 8.58 -9.39 -8.68
CA TYR A 70 8.66 -8.40 -9.73
C TYR A 70 8.91 -9.04 -11.10
N SER A 71 8.35 -8.44 -12.14
CA SER A 71 8.54 -8.84 -13.53
C SER A 71 8.67 -7.63 -14.45
N ALA A 72 9.57 -7.72 -15.42
CA ALA A 72 9.88 -6.64 -16.34
C ALA A 72 10.18 -7.19 -17.73
N PRO A 73 10.04 -6.38 -18.79
CA PRO A 73 10.47 -6.79 -20.12
C PRO A 73 11.98 -7.03 -20.18
N CYS A 74 12.39 -7.93 -21.09
CA CYS A 74 13.77 -8.08 -21.57
C CYS A 74 14.84 -8.59 -20.57
N GLY A 75 14.49 -9.01 -19.34
CA GLY A 75 15.43 -9.72 -18.45
C GLY A 75 16.63 -8.90 -17.95
N ASN A 76 16.62 -7.58 -18.17
CA ASN A 76 17.70 -6.64 -17.87
C ASN A 76 17.40 -5.81 -16.61
N ASP A 77 16.87 -6.45 -15.58
CA ASP A 77 16.48 -5.80 -14.33
C ASP A 77 16.91 -6.65 -13.12
N CYS A 78 16.75 -6.11 -11.91
CA CYS A 78 16.80 -6.91 -10.69
C CYS A 78 15.44 -7.58 -10.49
N PHE A 79 15.39 -8.91 -10.57
CA PHE A 79 14.15 -9.66 -10.35
C PHE A 79 14.16 -10.27 -8.96
N THR A 80 13.39 -9.65 -8.07
CA THR A 80 13.20 -10.10 -6.70
C THR A 80 11.96 -10.97 -6.60
N THR A 81 12.08 -12.10 -5.91
CA THR A 81 10.94 -12.97 -5.58
C THR A 81 10.98 -13.38 -4.13
N PHE A 82 9.90 -13.09 -3.40
CA PHE A 82 9.63 -13.63 -2.08
C PHE A 82 8.77 -14.87 -2.15
N TYR A 83 9.12 -15.87 -1.34
CA TYR A 83 8.37 -17.11 -1.17
C TYR A 83 8.02 -17.31 0.30
N GLY A 84 6.92 -18.01 0.50
CA GLY A 84 6.56 -18.48 1.82
C GLY A 84 5.23 -19.21 1.83
N THR A 85 4.62 -19.27 3.01
CA THR A 85 3.30 -19.87 3.21
C THR A 85 2.31 -18.83 3.70
N TYR A 86 1.02 -19.10 3.50
CA TYR A 86 -0.04 -18.27 4.05
C TYR A 86 -1.03 -19.11 4.86
N LYS A 87 -1.76 -18.44 5.75
CA LYS A 87 -2.85 -19.02 6.51
C LYS A 87 -4.02 -18.05 6.54
N LYS A 88 -5.16 -18.48 6.00
CA LYS A 88 -6.45 -17.80 6.21
C LYS A 88 -6.82 -17.93 7.69
N ILE A 89 -6.89 -16.81 8.40
CA ILE A 89 -7.22 -16.77 9.83
C ILE A 89 -8.74 -16.64 9.99
N SER A 90 -9.36 -15.79 9.18
CA SER A 90 -10.81 -15.65 9.04
C SER A 90 -11.14 -15.12 7.64
N GLU A 91 -12.39 -14.74 7.37
CA GLU A 91 -12.74 -14.01 6.14
C GLU A 91 -12.09 -12.62 6.05
N GLU A 92 -11.68 -12.06 7.18
CA GLU A 92 -11.13 -10.71 7.28
C GLU A 92 -9.62 -10.70 7.48
N TYR A 93 -9.01 -11.81 7.86
CA TYR A 93 -7.61 -11.85 8.24
C TYR A 93 -6.86 -12.97 7.55
N ILE A 94 -5.69 -12.63 7.01
CA ILE A 94 -4.76 -13.56 6.40
C ILE A 94 -3.35 -13.30 6.91
N SER A 95 -2.62 -14.37 7.22
CA SER A 95 -1.24 -14.31 7.70
C SER A 95 -0.31 -14.84 6.62
N PHE A 96 0.78 -14.14 6.36
CA PHE A 96 1.87 -14.56 5.48
C PHE A 96 3.12 -14.82 6.31
N HIS A 97 3.70 -16.00 6.13
CA HIS A 97 4.99 -16.38 6.69
C HIS A 97 6.04 -16.40 5.58
N ILE A 98 6.89 -15.39 5.57
CA ILE A 98 7.95 -15.17 4.58
C ILE A 98 9.15 -16.05 4.94
N GLN A 99 9.50 -16.96 4.04
CA GLN A 99 10.53 -17.97 4.25
C GLN A 99 11.84 -17.65 3.56
N LYS A 100 11.79 -17.07 2.36
CA LYS A 100 12.98 -16.70 1.61
C LYS A 100 12.72 -15.63 0.57
N VAL A 101 13.80 -15.01 0.12
CA VAL A 101 13.86 -14.17 -1.08
C VAL A 101 14.92 -14.72 -2.02
N GLU A 102 14.64 -14.71 -3.32
CA GLU A 102 15.56 -15.03 -4.38
C GLU A 102 15.73 -13.81 -5.30
N HIS A 103 16.95 -13.63 -5.80
CA HIS A 103 17.30 -12.55 -6.72
C HIS A 103 17.84 -13.14 -8.03
N SER A 104 17.45 -12.54 -9.15
CA SER A 104 18.00 -12.87 -10.46
C SER A 104 18.16 -11.62 -11.35
N GLY A 105 18.70 -11.80 -12.55
CA GLY A 105 19.08 -10.67 -13.41
C GLY A 105 20.27 -9.90 -12.84
N TYR A 106 20.16 -8.57 -12.73
CA TYR A 106 21.26 -7.69 -12.32
C TYR A 106 21.62 -7.76 -10.83
N CYS A 107 20.77 -8.34 -10.00
CA CYS A 107 21.02 -8.55 -8.57
C CYS A 107 21.23 -10.02 -8.20
N ARG A 108 21.58 -10.88 -9.17
CA ARG A 108 21.80 -12.32 -8.93
C ARG A 108 22.84 -12.59 -7.84
N ASP A 109 23.84 -11.73 -7.71
CA ASP A 109 24.93 -11.89 -6.73
C ASP A 109 24.44 -11.77 -5.27
N GLU A 110 23.25 -11.22 -5.02
CA GLU A 110 22.64 -11.17 -3.68
C GLU A 110 22.15 -12.54 -3.20
N GLY A 111 21.93 -13.49 -4.12
CA GLY A 111 21.60 -14.88 -3.82
C GLY A 111 20.25 -15.10 -3.12
N GLU A 112 20.04 -16.34 -2.65
CA GLU A 112 18.90 -16.70 -1.80
C GLU A 112 19.17 -16.27 -0.35
N VAL A 113 18.24 -15.52 0.23
CA VAL A 113 18.29 -15.12 1.64
C VAL A 113 17.11 -15.71 2.39
N LYS A 114 17.40 -16.57 3.37
CA LYS A 114 16.38 -17.08 4.30
C LYS A 114 15.79 -15.94 5.13
N LYS A 115 14.48 -16.00 5.31
CA LYS A 115 13.69 -15.10 6.13
C LYS A 115 12.92 -15.92 7.15
N ASN A 116 12.50 -15.28 8.23
CA ASN A 116 11.66 -15.90 9.24
C ASN A 116 10.76 -14.83 9.83
N LYS A 117 9.83 -14.33 9.01
CA LYS A 117 8.95 -13.25 9.41
C LYS A 117 7.51 -13.56 9.07
N THR A 118 6.64 -13.37 10.04
CA THR A 118 5.20 -13.50 9.88
C THR A 118 4.53 -12.16 10.04
N ASN A 119 3.68 -11.78 9.09
CA ASN A 119 2.81 -10.62 9.20
C ASN A 119 1.36 -11.04 8.94
N THR A 120 0.43 -10.47 9.71
CA THR A 120 -1.01 -10.65 9.50
C THR A 120 -1.60 -9.36 8.94
N TYR A 121 -2.55 -9.52 8.03
CA TYR A 121 -3.22 -8.41 7.36
C TYR A 121 -4.73 -8.54 7.48
N TYR A 122 -5.39 -7.41 7.68
CA TYR A 122 -6.81 -7.24 7.45
C TYR A 122 -7.07 -7.14 5.94
N VAL A 123 -8.04 -7.90 5.46
CA VAL A 123 -8.44 -7.98 4.05
C VAL A 123 -9.70 -7.18 3.85
N TYR A 124 -9.62 -6.11 3.06
CA TYR A 124 -10.79 -5.33 2.66
C TYR A 124 -11.02 -5.47 1.16
N LYS A 125 -12.12 -6.12 0.77
CA LYS A 125 -12.55 -6.18 -0.62
C LYS A 125 -13.22 -4.86 -1.01
N LYS A 126 -12.56 -4.08 -1.86
CA LYS A 126 -13.15 -2.84 -2.38
C LYS A 126 -14.11 -3.14 -3.52
N SER A 127 -13.77 -4.10 -4.38
CA SER A 127 -14.61 -4.55 -5.50
C SER A 127 -14.19 -5.98 -5.89
N GLU A 128 -14.86 -6.56 -6.90
CA GLU A 128 -14.44 -7.85 -7.47
C GLU A 128 -13.04 -7.82 -8.09
N SER A 129 -12.50 -6.64 -8.42
CA SER A 129 -11.20 -6.47 -9.08
C SER A 129 -10.15 -5.77 -8.22
N GLU A 130 -10.48 -5.36 -7.00
CA GLU A 130 -9.57 -4.60 -6.13
C GLU A 130 -9.73 -5.00 -4.66
N ILE A 131 -8.62 -5.41 -4.03
CA ILE A 131 -8.53 -5.81 -2.62
C ILE A 131 -7.42 -5.01 -1.92
N TYR A 132 -7.65 -4.65 -0.67
CA TYR A 132 -6.67 -4.00 0.20
C TYR A 132 -6.18 -4.98 1.27
N LEU A 133 -4.86 -5.11 1.40
CA LEU A 133 -4.23 -5.76 2.55
C LEU A 133 -3.65 -4.70 3.47
N LEU A 134 -4.12 -4.68 4.71
CA LEU A 134 -3.75 -3.68 5.70
C LEU A 134 -3.06 -4.37 6.87
N LYS A 135 -1.84 -3.96 7.21
CA LYS A 135 -1.13 -4.57 8.34
C LYS A 135 -1.94 -4.36 9.62
N THR A 136 -2.34 -5.47 10.25
CA THR A 136 -3.25 -5.43 11.40
C THR A 136 -2.61 -4.76 12.60
N THR A 137 -3.40 -4.02 13.37
CA THR A 137 -3.00 -3.55 14.70
C THR A 137 -3.32 -4.55 15.82
N GLY A 138 -3.96 -5.68 15.49
CA GLY A 138 -4.52 -6.61 16.47
C GLY A 138 -5.82 -6.12 17.12
N ASP A 139 -6.38 -5.01 16.63
CA ASP A 139 -7.61 -4.40 17.13
C ASP A 139 -8.53 -4.12 15.93
N HIS A 140 -9.68 -4.78 15.94
CA HIS A 140 -10.60 -4.75 14.81
C HIS A 140 -11.15 -3.34 14.51
N SER A 141 -11.43 -2.53 15.53
CA SER A 141 -11.95 -1.17 15.34
C SER A 141 -10.88 -0.27 14.69
N LYS A 142 -9.62 -0.46 15.07
CA LYS A 142 -8.50 0.28 14.46
C LYS A 142 -8.20 -0.19 13.04
N ASP A 143 -8.34 -1.48 12.76
CA ASP A 143 -8.21 -2.02 11.39
C ASP A 143 -9.31 -1.44 10.47
N LEU A 144 -10.55 -1.35 10.94
CA LEU A 144 -11.65 -0.69 10.21
C LEU A 144 -11.39 0.81 9.99
N GLN A 145 -10.78 1.50 10.96
CA GLN A 145 -10.35 2.88 10.78
C GLN A 145 -9.26 2.99 9.69
N LYS A 146 -8.27 2.10 9.71
CA LYS A 146 -7.24 2.03 8.64
C LYS A 146 -7.83 1.80 7.26
N VAL A 147 -8.90 1.02 7.12
CA VAL A 147 -9.63 0.87 5.84
C VAL A 147 -10.11 2.23 5.33
N THR A 148 -10.63 3.08 6.22
CA THR A 148 -11.10 4.42 5.86
C THR A 148 -9.95 5.28 5.33
N TYR A 149 -8.80 5.22 6.00
CA TYR A 149 -7.58 5.92 5.57
C TYR A 149 -7.01 5.37 4.26
N ALA A 150 -7.00 4.06 4.08
CA ALA A 150 -6.55 3.42 2.84
C ALA A 150 -7.40 3.83 1.65
N LYS A 151 -8.72 3.95 1.81
CA LYS A 151 -9.61 4.47 0.74
C LYS A 151 -9.22 5.90 0.34
N VAL A 152 -8.93 6.76 1.31
CA VAL A 152 -8.48 8.14 1.06
C VAL A 152 -7.15 8.13 0.28
N LEU A 153 -6.16 7.36 0.76
CA LEU A 153 -4.86 7.29 0.10
C LEU A 153 -4.98 6.72 -1.32
N ALA A 154 -5.65 5.57 -1.48
CA ALA A 154 -5.78 4.86 -2.75
C ALA A 154 -6.43 5.72 -3.87
N ASN A 155 -7.37 6.59 -3.52
CA ASN A 155 -8.02 7.50 -4.49
C ASN A 155 -7.03 8.41 -5.22
N TYR A 156 -5.92 8.76 -4.58
CA TYR A 156 -4.91 9.67 -5.14
C TYR A 156 -3.56 9.01 -5.34
N PHE A 157 -3.36 7.80 -4.82
CA PHE A 157 -2.06 7.14 -4.76
C PHE A 157 -1.38 7.03 -6.13
N LYS A 158 -2.07 6.46 -7.11
CA LYS A 158 -1.56 6.30 -8.49
C LYS A 158 -1.24 7.65 -9.14
N ILE A 159 -2.06 8.68 -8.89
CA ILE A 159 -1.89 10.02 -9.45
C ILE A 159 -0.66 10.71 -8.84
N ILE A 160 -0.53 10.66 -7.51
CA ILE A 160 0.60 11.20 -6.77
C ILE A 160 1.88 10.58 -7.30
N LEU A 161 1.95 9.26 -7.43
CA LEU A 161 3.16 8.57 -7.90
C LEU A 161 3.52 8.95 -9.35
N ASN A 162 2.55 9.01 -10.26
CA ASN A 162 2.79 9.35 -11.66
C ASN A 162 3.30 10.78 -11.87
N LYS A 163 2.80 11.75 -11.11
CA LYS A 163 3.23 13.17 -11.24
C LYS A 163 4.63 13.43 -10.73
N ASN A 164 5.18 12.47 -10.00
CA ASN A 164 6.27 12.75 -9.09
C ASN A 164 7.64 12.39 -9.62
N TYR A 165 7.79 11.57 -10.66
CA TYR A 165 9.06 10.96 -11.06
C TYR A 165 10.30 11.89 -11.07
N SER A 166 10.16 13.21 -11.30
CA SER A 166 11.25 14.19 -11.33
C SER A 166 11.57 14.96 -10.03
N SER A 167 10.71 14.96 -9.01
CA SER A 167 10.96 15.76 -7.78
C SER A 167 11.82 15.00 -6.75
N LEU A 168 12.85 15.62 -6.19
CA LEU A 168 13.72 15.01 -5.17
C LEU A 168 13.34 15.41 -3.73
N GLY A 169 12.21 16.09 -3.55
CA GLY A 169 11.78 16.64 -2.27
C GLY A 169 12.36 18.02 -1.97
N ASN A 170 11.73 18.72 -1.03
CA ASN A 170 12.11 20.08 -0.64
C ASN A 170 13.04 20.07 0.58
N ILE A 171 13.10 18.95 1.29
CA ILE A 171 13.93 18.75 2.47
C ILE A 171 14.57 17.36 2.39
N THR A 172 15.70 17.19 3.05
CA THR A 172 16.35 15.88 3.20
C THR A 172 16.43 15.51 4.67
N LEU A 173 15.91 14.33 5.02
CA LEU A 173 16.01 13.76 6.36
C LEU A 173 16.95 12.53 6.37
N PRO A 174 17.72 12.32 7.44
CA PRO A 174 18.70 11.24 7.50
C PRO A 174 18.12 9.83 7.36
N SER A 175 18.87 8.91 6.74
CA SER A 175 18.50 7.49 6.61
C SER A 175 18.47 6.72 7.93
N LYS A 176 19.16 7.21 8.96
CA LYS A 176 19.15 6.63 10.32
C LYS A 176 17.79 6.72 11.02
N LEU A 177 16.92 7.62 10.59
CA LEU A 177 15.55 7.73 11.12
C LEU A 177 14.69 6.62 10.51
N THR A 178 13.70 6.12 11.24
CA THR A 178 12.65 5.29 10.62
C THR A 178 11.75 6.14 9.73
N TRP A 179 10.99 5.52 8.83
CA TRP A 179 10.02 6.26 8.02
C TRP A 179 8.99 6.97 8.91
N GLN A 180 8.58 6.36 10.04
CA GLN A 180 7.65 6.99 10.99
C GLN A 180 8.27 8.26 11.57
N GLN A 181 9.53 8.20 12.00
CA GLN A 181 10.23 9.36 12.54
C GLN A 181 10.40 10.47 11.50
N ARG A 182 10.62 10.11 10.22
CA ARG A 182 10.70 11.11 9.14
C ARG A 182 9.35 11.73 8.82
N ALA A 183 8.29 10.94 8.73
CA ALA A 183 6.92 11.44 8.54
C ALA A 183 6.47 12.33 9.70
N ASP A 184 6.77 11.91 10.93
CA ASP A 184 6.47 12.66 12.16
C ASP A 184 7.25 13.98 12.25
N ASN A 185 8.54 13.95 11.94
CA ASN A 185 9.35 15.16 11.85
C ASN A 185 8.83 16.10 10.76
N TYR A 186 8.44 15.58 9.60
CA TYR A 186 7.86 16.38 8.52
C TYR A 186 6.54 17.04 8.95
N ALA A 187 5.63 16.27 9.54
CA ALA A 187 4.33 16.75 10.00
C ALA A 187 4.45 17.84 11.07
N SER A 188 5.27 17.61 12.09
CA SER A 188 5.44 18.56 13.19
C SER A 188 6.27 19.79 12.81
N GLN A 189 7.40 19.63 12.11
CA GLN A 189 8.34 20.73 11.88
C GLN A 189 8.02 21.53 10.62
N TYR A 190 7.54 20.88 9.56
CA TYR A 190 7.38 21.51 8.25
C TYR A 190 5.92 21.81 7.91
N LEU A 191 5.00 20.89 8.22
CA LEU A 191 3.55 21.19 8.16
C LEU A 191 3.06 21.97 9.38
N LYS A 192 3.85 22.02 10.47
CA LYS A 192 3.53 22.72 11.73
C LYS A 192 2.23 22.22 12.36
N LEU A 193 1.94 20.92 12.22
CA LEU A 193 0.76 20.30 12.82
C LEU A 193 1.01 20.04 14.31
N THR A 194 0.06 20.42 15.16
CA THR A 194 0.14 20.24 16.62
C THR A 194 -0.69 19.07 17.13
N ASN A 195 -1.74 18.71 16.39
CA ASN A 195 -2.64 17.61 16.71
C ASN A 195 -2.93 16.83 15.42
N TYR A 196 -2.20 15.74 15.20
CA TYR A 196 -2.27 14.97 13.95
C TYR A 196 -2.13 13.47 14.19
N GLU A 197 -2.55 12.72 13.18
CA GLU A 197 -2.39 11.27 13.10
C GLU A 197 -1.64 10.90 11.81
N ILE A 198 -0.62 10.06 11.92
CA ILE A 198 -0.02 9.38 10.76
C ILE A 198 -0.89 8.15 10.49
N CYS A 199 -1.76 8.27 9.49
CA CYS A 199 -2.87 7.37 9.27
C CYS A 199 -2.46 6.04 8.64
N ILE A 200 -1.74 6.11 7.51
CA ILE A 200 -1.34 4.94 6.72
C ILE A 200 -0.22 5.27 5.75
N THR A 201 0.61 4.28 5.45
CA THR A 201 1.70 4.37 4.46
C THR A 201 1.52 3.34 3.36
N GLY A 202 1.63 3.80 2.12
CA GLY A 202 1.76 2.95 0.93
C GLY A 202 2.96 3.35 0.07
N SER A 203 3.47 2.41 -0.71
CA SER A 203 4.58 2.60 -1.66
C SER A 203 4.23 2.02 -3.04
N ASN A 204 5.00 2.41 -4.06
CA ASN A 204 5.01 1.69 -5.33
C ASN A 204 6.46 1.34 -5.68
N ASP A 205 6.65 0.08 -6.08
CA ASP A 205 7.79 -0.66 -6.70
C ASP A 205 9.18 0.05 -6.72
N PHE A 206 9.24 1.35 -7.03
CA PHE A 206 10.48 2.11 -7.06
C PHE A 206 10.44 3.39 -6.23
N PHE A 207 11.05 3.30 -5.04
CA PHE A 207 11.60 4.38 -4.22
C PHE A 207 10.59 5.32 -3.54
N ILE A 208 9.37 5.50 -4.06
CA ILE A 208 8.46 6.52 -3.53
C ILE A 208 7.50 5.90 -2.53
N SER A 209 7.37 6.54 -1.37
CA SER A 209 6.35 6.22 -0.37
C SER A 209 5.49 7.44 -0.11
N VAL A 210 4.22 7.20 0.18
CA VAL A 210 3.27 8.24 0.53
C VAL A 210 2.71 7.93 1.90
N HIS A 211 2.90 8.86 2.82
CA HIS A 211 2.38 8.83 4.18
C HIS A 211 1.17 9.76 4.25
N LEU A 212 0.00 9.17 4.47
CA LEU A 212 -1.22 9.94 4.72
C LEU A 212 -1.19 10.44 6.17
N VAL A 213 -1.29 11.75 6.35
CA VAL A 213 -1.35 12.39 7.66
C VAL A 213 -2.62 13.21 7.76
N LYS A 214 -3.35 13.07 8.87
CA LYS A 214 -4.57 13.83 9.14
C LYS A 214 -4.30 14.90 10.18
N ASP A 215 -4.54 16.15 9.84
CA ASP A 215 -4.68 17.25 10.80
C ASP A 215 -6.04 17.08 11.50
N LEU A 216 -6.01 16.81 12.81
CA LEU A 216 -7.20 16.52 13.60
C LEU A 216 -7.97 17.80 13.98
N ASP A 217 -7.29 18.94 14.05
CA ASP A 217 -7.91 20.22 14.37
C ASP A 217 -8.72 20.75 13.18
N LYS A 218 -8.19 20.57 11.96
CA LYS A 218 -8.84 21.02 10.71
C LYS A 218 -9.62 19.94 9.99
N ASN A 219 -9.46 18.68 10.40
CA ASN A 219 -10.01 17.50 9.73
C ASN A 219 -9.64 17.45 8.23
N THR A 220 -8.38 17.73 7.91
CA THR A 220 -7.84 17.73 6.54
C THR A 220 -6.65 16.81 6.40
N TYR A 221 -6.46 16.24 5.21
CA TYR A 221 -5.36 15.32 4.92
C TYR A 221 -4.18 16.00 4.22
N TYR A 222 -3.00 15.49 4.53
CA TYR A 222 -1.74 15.77 3.85
C TYR A 222 -1.13 14.47 3.34
N TYR A 223 -0.55 14.53 2.16
CA TYR A 223 0.08 13.40 1.49
C TYR A 223 1.58 13.65 1.46
N ILE A 224 2.28 13.22 2.50
CA ILE A 224 3.74 13.39 2.60
C ILE A 224 4.38 12.35 1.70
N VAL A 225 5.12 12.81 0.70
CA VAL A 225 5.83 11.97 -0.25
C VAL A 225 7.29 11.88 0.17
N GLU A 226 7.77 10.66 0.32
CA GLU A 226 9.13 10.32 0.73
C GLU A 226 9.85 9.56 -0.38
N ARG A 227 11.12 9.88 -0.61
CA ARG A 227 11.98 9.17 -1.57
C ARG A 227 13.40 9.00 -1.05
N PRO A 228 14.06 7.85 -1.25
CA PRO A 228 15.46 7.69 -0.96
C PRO A 228 16.30 8.58 -1.87
N LEU A 229 17.30 9.19 -1.28
CA LEU A 229 18.38 9.91 -1.94
C LEU A 229 19.70 9.20 -1.59
N LYS A 230 20.80 9.58 -2.25
CA LYS A 230 22.14 9.08 -1.91
C LYS A 230 22.45 9.24 -0.42
N GLU A 231 22.01 10.36 0.16
CA GLU A 231 22.23 10.72 1.56
C GLU A 231 20.89 10.97 2.27
N GLY A 232 20.16 9.90 2.59
CA GLY A 232 18.92 9.98 3.35
C GLY A 232 17.67 9.93 2.47
N TYR A 233 16.68 10.74 2.81
CA TYR A 233 15.37 10.74 2.17
C TYR A 233 14.89 12.14 1.89
N GLY A 234 14.49 12.40 0.64
CA GLY A 234 13.84 13.61 0.20
C GLY A 234 12.35 13.58 0.53
N LEU A 235 11.84 14.62 1.19
CA LEU A 235 10.43 14.73 1.55
C LEU A 235 9.79 16.03 1.03
N PHE A 236 8.53 15.92 0.64
CA PHE A 236 7.64 17.02 0.31
C PHE A 236 6.19 16.58 0.56
N HIS A 237 5.20 17.43 0.31
CA HIS A 237 3.80 17.04 0.50
C HIS A 237 2.87 17.61 -0.56
N TYR A 238 1.68 17.03 -0.64
CA TYR A 238 0.50 17.63 -1.25
C TYR A 238 -0.61 17.81 -0.22
N THR A 239 -1.44 18.84 -0.47
CA THR A 239 -2.72 19.05 0.20
C THR A 239 -3.84 18.34 -0.52
N GLU A 240 -5.00 18.16 0.13
CA GLU A 240 -6.21 17.63 -0.51
C GLU A 240 -6.63 18.41 -1.75
N ALA A 241 -6.55 19.74 -1.71
CA ALA A 241 -6.90 20.58 -2.85
C ALA A 241 -6.03 20.28 -4.09
N GLN A 242 -4.72 20.11 -3.89
CA GLN A 242 -3.78 19.80 -4.98
C GLN A 242 -4.02 18.41 -5.57
N VAL A 243 -4.16 17.37 -4.73
CA VAL A 243 -4.39 16.01 -5.25
C VAL A 243 -5.75 15.88 -5.94
N LYS A 244 -6.75 16.65 -5.49
CA LYS A 244 -8.05 16.74 -6.15
C LYS A 244 -7.93 17.40 -7.52
N GLU A 245 -7.21 18.52 -7.62
CA GLU A 245 -6.94 19.17 -8.92
C GLU A 245 -6.23 18.21 -9.89
N PHE A 246 -5.27 17.42 -9.40
CA PHE A 246 -4.60 16.42 -10.23
C PHE A 246 -5.56 15.35 -10.72
N LYS A 247 -6.45 14.87 -9.85
CA LYS A 247 -7.49 13.91 -10.21
C LYS A 247 -8.43 14.46 -11.26
N ASP A 248 -8.98 15.65 -11.05
CA ASP A 248 -9.90 16.30 -11.98
C ASP A 248 -9.24 16.51 -13.36
N TYR A 249 -7.97 16.90 -13.37
CA TYR A 249 -7.15 16.97 -14.59
C TYR A 249 -7.00 15.60 -15.27
N TYR A 250 -6.63 14.56 -14.51
CA TYR A 250 -6.44 13.21 -15.04
C TYR A 250 -7.73 12.65 -15.63
N GLU A 251 -8.85 12.80 -14.93
CA GLU A 251 -10.15 12.34 -15.41
C GLU A 251 -10.51 13.09 -16.69
N LYS A 252 -10.45 14.42 -16.71
CA LYS A 252 -10.77 15.22 -17.90
C LYS A 252 -9.96 14.83 -19.14
N HIS A 253 -8.68 14.51 -18.98
CA HIS A 253 -7.75 14.30 -20.10
C HIS A 253 -7.50 12.84 -20.46
N TYR A 254 -7.70 11.90 -19.53
CA TYR A 254 -7.34 10.49 -19.71
C TYR A 254 -8.49 9.50 -19.45
N SER A 255 -9.63 9.92 -18.89
CA SER A 255 -10.77 9.00 -18.68
C SER A 255 -11.49 8.59 -19.98
N LYS A 256 -11.07 9.10 -21.15
CA LYS A 256 -11.59 8.71 -22.46
C LYS A 256 -10.90 7.46 -23.06
N ARG A 257 -10.08 6.75 -22.29
CA ARG A 257 -9.29 5.60 -22.78
C ARG A 257 -9.52 4.28 -22.04
N ASN A 258 -10.58 4.18 -21.22
CA ASN A 258 -11.01 2.92 -20.64
C ASN A 258 -12.43 2.59 -21.12
#